data_AF-A0A2H0WL61-F1
#
_entry.id   AF-A0A2H0WL61-F1
#
_cell.length_a   1.000
_cell.length_b   1.000
_cell.length_c   1.000
_cell.angle_alpha   90.00
_cell.angle_beta   90.00
_cell.angle_gamma   90.00
#
_symmetry.space_group_name_H-M   'P 1'
#
loop_
_entity.id
_entity.type
_entity.pdbx_description
1 polymer ?
#
loop_
_entity_poly.entity_id
_entity_poly.type
_entity_poly.pdbx_seq_one_letter_code
_entity_poly.pdbx_strand_id
1 'polypeptide(L)'
;MDTQQNTIMEKFKKLPADVQEAIFSIETADIIMKTGKENGLNIEQIGILGEETGNLMLGITRPNDFIEKITGQLKIDKIKARKIAETLNKQVFSKIRESLQKIHGHGVSAEKTAPTITPQTIKPRAYIDEEQPVRSSAETIQKKHPYIQGQDPYREPIN
;
A
#
# COMPACT_ATOMS: atom_id res chain seq x y z
N MET A 1 -5.24 -14.76 35.34
CA MET A 1 -4.71 -14.99 33.97
C MET A 1 -5.02 -13.71 33.17
N ASP A 2 -4.44 -12.56 33.54
CA ASP A 2 -5.03 -11.25 33.15
C ASP A 2 -3.99 -10.13 32.98
N THR A 3 -2.84 -10.39 32.35
CA THR A 3 -1.76 -9.37 32.23
C THR A 3 -1.58 -8.76 30.85
N GLN A 4 -2.28 -9.21 29.80
CA GLN A 4 -2.08 -8.69 28.44
C GLN A 4 -3.10 -7.62 28.00
N GLN A 5 -4.39 -7.78 28.31
CA GLN A 5 -5.44 -6.80 27.95
C GLN A 5 -5.21 -5.43 28.62
N ASN A 6 -4.60 -5.42 29.81
CA ASN A 6 -4.25 -4.19 30.52
C ASN A 6 -3.19 -3.34 29.81
N THR A 7 -2.46 -3.84 28.82
CA THR A 7 -1.37 -3.06 28.20
C THR A 7 -1.83 -2.16 27.05
N ILE A 8 -2.79 -2.61 26.24
CA ILE A 8 -3.31 -1.85 25.08
C ILE A 8 -4.23 -0.73 25.56
N MET A 9 -5.14 -1.01 26.49
CA MET A 9 -6.04 -0.01 27.04
C MET A 9 -5.28 1.11 27.76
N GLU A 10 -4.19 0.79 28.47
CA GLU A 10 -3.34 1.77 29.12
C GLU A 10 -2.51 2.60 28.13
N LYS A 11 -2.09 2.02 27.00
CA LYS A 11 -1.48 2.79 25.90
C LYS A 11 -2.51 3.73 25.28
N PHE A 12 -3.71 3.24 25.00
CA PHE A 12 -4.79 4.03 24.42
C PHE A 12 -5.16 5.24 25.28
N LYS A 13 -5.35 5.06 26.59
CA LYS A 13 -5.67 6.17 27.52
C LYS A 13 -4.60 7.26 27.58
N LYS A 14 -3.35 6.93 27.26
CA LYS A 14 -2.22 7.87 27.23
C LYS A 14 -2.09 8.60 25.89
N LEU A 15 -2.85 8.20 24.87
CA LEU A 15 -2.82 8.87 23.57
C LEU A 15 -3.46 10.26 23.67
N PRO A 16 -2.97 11.23 22.90
CA PRO A 16 -3.67 12.48 22.63
C PRO A 16 -5.09 12.25 22.07
N ALA A 17 -6.02 13.14 22.40
CA ALA A 17 -7.44 12.98 22.07
C ALA A 17 -7.71 12.89 20.56
N ASP A 18 -6.97 13.65 19.75
CA ASP A 18 -7.02 13.60 18.28
C ASP A 18 -6.60 12.24 17.72
N VAL A 19 -5.63 11.57 18.34
CA VAL A 19 -5.22 10.20 17.95
C VAL A 19 -6.27 9.18 18.38
N GLN A 20 -6.83 9.34 19.58
CA GLN A 20 -7.93 8.47 20.04
C GLN A 20 -9.14 8.55 19.11
N GLU A 21 -9.52 9.77 18.71
CA GLU A 21 -10.60 10.01 17.77
C GLU A 21 -10.28 9.43 16.39
N ALA A 22 -9.06 9.63 15.87
CA ALA A 22 -8.66 9.08 14.59
C ALA A 22 -8.76 7.55 14.53
N ILE A 23 -8.44 6.84 15.62
CA ILE A 23 -8.55 5.37 15.74
C ILE A 23 -10.02 4.90 15.59
N PHE A 24 -10.97 5.62 16.16
CA PHE A 24 -12.40 5.24 16.14
C PHE A 24 -13.23 5.96 15.08
N SER A 25 -12.63 6.87 14.31
CA SER A 25 -13.34 7.65 13.31
C SER A 25 -13.77 6.79 12.12
N ILE A 26 -15.01 7.02 11.68
CA ILE A 26 -15.55 6.44 10.44
C ILE A 26 -14.71 6.92 9.24
N GLU A 27 -14.25 8.17 9.25
CA GLU A 27 -13.41 8.72 8.17
C GLU A 27 -12.12 7.91 7.98
N THR A 28 -11.40 7.57 9.05
CA THR A 28 -10.19 6.73 8.95
C THR A 28 -10.53 5.34 8.40
N ALA A 29 -11.62 4.72 8.87
CA ALA A 29 -12.05 3.41 8.39
C ALA A 29 -12.38 3.44 6.88
N ASP A 30 -13.08 4.48 6.43
CA ASP A 30 -13.41 4.67 5.01
C ASP A 30 -12.17 4.90 4.15
N ILE A 31 -11.21 5.69 4.64
CA ILE A 31 -9.92 5.91 3.95
C ILE A 31 -9.16 4.59 3.80
N ILE A 32 -9.09 3.77 4.85
CA ILE A 32 -8.42 2.47 4.82
C ILE A 32 -9.11 1.53 3.82
N MET A 33 -10.44 1.44 3.90
CA MET A 33 -11.26 0.62 3.01
C MET A 33 -11.06 1.02 1.54
N LYS A 34 -11.15 2.33 1.25
CA LYS A 34 -10.96 2.87 -0.10
C LYS A 34 -9.53 2.63 -0.60
N THR A 35 -8.53 2.93 0.21
CA THR A 35 -7.11 2.74 -0.14
C THR A 35 -6.80 1.28 -0.45
N GLY A 36 -7.33 0.35 0.35
CA GLY A 36 -7.13 -1.08 0.11
C GLY A 36 -7.79 -1.54 -1.19
N LYS A 37 -9.06 -1.16 -1.42
CA LYS A 37 -9.78 -1.47 -2.65
C LYS A 37 -9.06 -0.95 -3.90
N GLU A 38 -8.60 0.31 -3.87
CA GLU A 38 -7.87 0.94 -4.98
C GLU A 38 -6.53 0.26 -5.31
N ASN A 39 -5.95 -0.47 -4.35
CA ASN A 39 -4.70 -1.22 -4.54
C ASN A 39 -4.93 -2.73 -4.73
N GLY A 40 -6.19 -3.16 -4.89
CA GLY A 40 -6.57 -4.54 -5.14
C GLY A 40 -6.40 -5.46 -3.93
N LEU A 41 -6.52 -4.92 -2.71
CA LEU A 41 -6.56 -5.73 -1.50
C LEU A 41 -7.94 -6.37 -1.32
N ASN A 42 -7.96 -7.61 -0.83
CA ASN A 42 -9.20 -8.27 -0.43
C ASN A 42 -9.66 -7.82 0.97
N ILE A 43 -10.86 -8.23 1.40
CA ILE A 43 -11.45 -7.80 2.69
C ILE A 43 -10.58 -8.19 3.89
N GLU A 44 -9.96 -9.37 3.86
CA GLU A 44 -9.08 -9.84 4.93
C GLU A 44 -7.81 -8.96 5.03
N GLN A 45 -7.16 -8.68 3.89
CA GLN A 45 -6.00 -7.78 3.81
C GLN A 45 -6.34 -6.35 4.23
N ILE A 46 -7.54 -5.87 3.94
CA ILE A 46 -8.02 -4.57 4.40
C ILE A 46 -8.18 -4.56 5.92
N GLY A 47 -8.70 -5.64 6.50
CA GLY A 47 -8.75 -5.81 7.96
C GLY A 47 -7.37 -5.73 8.59
N ILE A 48 -6.39 -6.47 8.04
CA ILE A 48 -4.99 -6.45 8.49
C ILE A 48 -4.37 -5.05 8.32
N LEU A 49 -4.66 -4.35 7.22
CA LEU A 49 -4.19 -2.98 7.02
C LEU A 49 -4.73 -2.04 8.10
N GLY A 50 -5.99 -2.20 8.49
CA GLY A 50 -6.61 -1.46 9.59
C GLY A 50 -5.93 -1.73 10.92
N GLU A 51 -5.64 -3.00 11.22
CA GLU A 51 -4.92 -3.40 12.43
C GLU A 51 -3.51 -2.79 12.49
N GLU A 52 -2.73 -2.89 11.40
CA GLU A 52 -1.38 -2.30 11.35
C GLU A 52 -1.41 -0.77 11.44
N THR A 53 -2.42 -0.14 10.86
CA THR A 53 -2.64 1.32 10.96
C THR A 53 -2.94 1.71 12.41
N GLY A 54 -3.82 0.97 13.10
CA GLY A 54 -4.11 1.18 14.52
C GLY A 54 -2.89 0.94 15.41
N ASN A 55 -2.10 -0.10 15.13
CA ASN A 55 -0.85 -0.39 15.84
C ASN A 55 0.17 0.75 15.71
N LEU A 56 0.24 1.41 14.55
CA LEU A 56 1.08 2.59 14.37
C LEU A 56 0.58 3.76 15.21
N MET A 57 -0.73 4.03 15.21
CA MET A 57 -1.33 5.11 16.01
C MET A 57 -1.18 4.88 17.52
N LEU A 58 -1.26 3.62 17.96
CA LEU A 58 -1.04 3.20 19.36
C LEU A 58 0.43 3.26 19.81
N GLY A 59 1.36 3.56 18.90
CA GLY A 59 2.78 3.55 19.21
C GLY A 59 3.39 2.15 19.35
N ILE A 60 2.72 1.11 18.84
CA ILE A 60 3.20 -0.28 18.84
C ILE A 60 4.13 -0.51 17.65
N THR A 61 3.73 -0.04 16.47
CA THR A 61 4.53 -0.09 15.24
C THR A 61 5.21 1.26 15.01
N ARG A 62 6.55 1.28 14.83
CA ARG A 62 7.27 2.52 14.51
C ARG A 62 6.97 2.95 13.06
N PRO A 63 6.96 4.25 12.74
CA PRO A 63 6.68 4.73 11.38
C PRO A 63 7.64 4.17 10.32
N ASN A 64 8.92 4.00 10.67
CA ASN A 64 9.93 3.49 9.75
C ASN A 64 9.72 2.00 9.39
N ASP A 65 9.10 1.24 10.30
CA ASP A 65 8.89 -0.20 10.14
C ASP A 65 7.55 -0.48 9.44
N PHE A 66 6.69 0.53 9.29
CA PHE A 66 5.32 0.36 8.80
C PHE A 66 5.24 -0.27 7.43
N ILE A 67 6.07 0.20 6.48
CA ILE A 67 6.08 -0.32 5.10
C ILE A 67 6.49 -1.80 5.10
N GLU A 68 7.52 -2.17 5.87
CA GLU A 68 7.99 -3.55 5.94
C GLU A 68 6.95 -4.46 6.59
N LYS A 69 6.30 -3.99 7.66
CA LYS A 69 5.19 -4.71 8.29
C LYS A 69 4.04 -4.98 7.33
N ILE A 70 3.50 -3.96 6.67
CA ILE A 70 2.37 -4.18 5.75
C ILE A 70 2.78 -5.01 4.53
N THR A 71 4.04 -4.92 4.07
CA THR A 71 4.56 -5.78 3.00
C THR A 71 4.49 -7.25 3.41
N GLY A 72 4.99 -7.58 4.62
CA GLY A 72 5.00 -8.94 5.15
C GLY A 72 3.62 -9.47 5.50
N GLN A 73 2.81 -8.68 6.21
CA GLN A 73 1.49 -9.10 6.70
C GLN A 73 0.47 -9.26 5.57
N LEU A 74 0.44 -8.31 4.61
CA LEU A 74 -0.49 -8.37 3.49
C LEU A 74 0.04 -9.26 2.35
N LYS A 75 1.30 -9.71 2.41
CA LYS A 75 1.99 -10.48 1.36
C LYS A 75 1.94 -9.78 -0.01
N ILE A 76 2.21 -8.48 -0.02
CA ILE A 76 2.22 -7.63 -1.22
C ILE A 76 3.65 -7.20 -1.57
N ASP A 77 3.83 -6.67 -2.78
CA ASP A 77 5.10 -6.09 -3.19
C ASP A 77 5.39 -4.75 -2.49
N LYS A 78 6.68 -4.42 -2.35
CA LYS A 78 7.13 -3.21 -1.65
C LYS A 78 6.68 -1.91 -2.32
N ILE A 79 6.46 -1.92 -3.64
CA ILE A 79 6.02 -0.74 -4.39
C ILE A 79 4.56 -0.42 -4.02
N LYS A 80 3.70 -1.44 -4.01
CA LYS A 80 2.30 -1.32 -3.58
C LYS A 80 2.20 -0.93 -2.11
N ALA A 81 2.97 -1.57 -1.22
CA ALA A 81 3.01 -1.22 0.19
C ALA A 81 3.37 0.26 0.40
N ARG A 82 4.39 0.75 -0.32
CA ARG A 82 4.78 2.17 -0.27
C ARG A 82 3.65 3.09 -0.73
N LYS A 83 2.96 2.77 -1.82
CA LYS A 83 1.83 3.56 -2.32
C LYS A 83 0.70 3.64 -1.28
N ILE A 84 0.36 2.52 -0.63
CA ILE A 84 -0.63 2.48 0.45
C ILE A 84 -0.18 3.37 1.62
N ALA A 85 1.06 3.21 2.08
CA ALA A 85 1.59 3.99 3.18
C ALA A 85 1.62 5.50 2.89
N GLU A 86 1.96 5.90 1.66
CA GLU A 86 1.93 7.30 1.24
C GLU A 86 0.51 7.88 1.24
N THR A 87 -0.48 7.12 0.80
CA THR A 87 -1.90 7.54 0.84
C THR A 87 -2.38 7.71 2.27
N LEU A 88 -2.14 6.73 3.15
CA LEU A 88 -2.52 6.80 4.57
C LEU A 88 -1.79 7.93 5.29
N ASN A 89 -0.51 8.16 4.98
CA ASN A 89 0.24 9.28 5.54
C ASN A 89 -0.39 10.63 5.15
N LYS A 90 -0.84 10.79 3.91
CA LYS A 90 -1.46 12.05 3.44
C LYS A 90 -2.85 12.26 4.02
N GLN A 91 -3.68 11.21 4.09
CA GLN A 91 -5.10 11.35 4.42
C GLN A 91 -5.39 11.17 5.91
N VAL A 92 -4.56 10.40 6.63
CA VAL A 92 -4.79 10.04 8.03
C VAL A 92 -3.69 10.61 8.93
N PHE A 93 -2.43 10.20 8.74
CA PHE A 93 -1.37 10.54 9.70
C PHE A 93 -0.96 12.01 9.68
N SER A 94 -1.14 12.71 8.57
CA SER A 94 -0.88 14.15 8.44
C SER A 94 -1.70 14.98 9.43
N LYS A 95 -2.96 14.60 9.66
CA LYS A 95 -3.90 15.29 10.55
C LYS A 95 -3.52 15.18 12.03
N ILE A 96 -2.88 14.08 12.40
CA ILE A 96 -2.48 13.76 13.79
C ILE A 96 -0.95 13.73 13.97
N ARG A 97 -0.20 14.36 13.05
CA ARG A 97 1.26 14.23 12.97
C ARG A 97 1.96 14.68 14.24
N GLU A 98 1.56 15.84 14.78
CA GLU A 98 2.17 16.39 16.00
C GLU A 98 1.99 15.46 17.20
N SER A 99 0.82 14.86 17.30
CA SER A 99 0.49 13.90 18.36
C SER A 99 1.22 12.57 18.18
N LEU A 100 1.33 12.07 16.95
CA LEU A 100 2.15 10.90 16.64
C LEU A 100 3.63 11.13 16.96
N GLN A 101 4.18 12.32 16.73
CA GLN A 101 5.57 12.64 17.09
C GLN A 101 5.80 12.59 18.61
N LYS A 102 4.82 12.99 19.41
CA LYS A 102 4.89 12.87 20.88
C LYS A 102 4.86 11.42 21.33
N ILE A 103 4.08 10.57 20.65
CA ILE A 103 3.95 9.14 20.96
C ILE A 103 5.22 8.36 20.59
N HIS A 104 5.79 8.63 19.41
CA HIS A 104 6.96 7.90 18.89
C HIS A 104 8.31 8.46 19.36
N GLY A 105 8.30 9.56 20.12
CA GLY A 105 9.49 10.33 20.50
C GLY A 105 10.03 11.18 19.34
N HIS A 106 10.77 12.24 19.67
CA HIS A 106 11.41 13.15 18.70
C HIS A 106 12.44 12.40 17.82
N GLY A 107 11.97 11.68 16.82
CA GLY A 107 12.78 10.86 15.91
C GLY A 107 12.23 10.77 14.49
N VAL A 108 11.18 11.52 14.18
CA VAL A 108 10.71 11.73 12.80
C VAL A 108 11.27 13.07 12.32
N SER A 109 12.60 13.14 12.21
CA SER A 109 13.23 14.14 11.35
C SER A 109 12.65 13.92 9.96
N ALA A 110 11.91 14.91 9.50
CA ALA A 110 11.41 14.98 8.14
C ALA A 110 12.59 15.26 7.19
N GLU A 111 13.56 14.34 7.11
CA GLU A 111 14.64 14.41 6.14
C GLU A 111 14.58 13.20 5.19
N LYS A 112 14.37 13.56 3.92
CA LYS A 112 14.52 12.77 2.69
C LYS A 112 13.44 11.74 2.34
N THR A 113 12.30 12.28 1.92
CA THR A 113 11.61 11.77 0.72
C THR A 113 11.54 12.83 -0.38
N ALA A 114 12.70 13.38 -0.74
CA ALA A 114 12.91 13.76 -2.13
C ALA A 114 13.38 12.49 -2.86
N PRO A 115 12.67 11.96 -3.87
CA PRO A 115 13.34 11.10 -4.83
C PRO A 115 14.31 12.00 -5.58
N THR A 116 15.57 12.02 -5.15
CA THR A 116 16.65 12.27 -6.10
C THR A 116 16.54 11.16 -7.13
N ILE A 117 15.91 11.49 -8.25
CA ILE A 117 16.13 10.83 -9.52
C ILE A 117 17.62 11.07 -9.79
N THR A 118 18.48 10.18 -9.30
CA THR A 118 19.82 10.06 -9.84
C THR A 118 19.62 9.52 -11.24
N PRO A 119 20.00 10.23 -12.31
CA PRO A 119 20.12 9.61 -13.62
C PRO A 119 21.14 8.50 -13.42
N GLN A 120 20.70 7.24 -13.45
CA GLN A 120 21.63 6.15 -13.62
C GLN A 120 22.24 6.35 -15.00
N THR A 121 23.47 6.87 -15.01
CA THR A 121 24.36 6.88 -16.15
C THR A 121 24.39 5.47 -16.70
N ILE A 122 23.66 5.27 -17.80
CA ILE A 122 23.82 4.12 -18.67
C ILE A 122 25.26 4.19 -19.15
N LYS A 123 26.15 3.43 -18.52
CA LYS A 123 27.47 3.19 -19.11
C LYS A 123 27.20 2.52 -20.46
N PRO A 124 27.70 3.06 -21.60
CA PRO A 124 27.57 2.37 -22.86
C PRO A 124 28.34 1.05 -22.73
N ARG A 125 27.58 -0.04 -22.58
CA ARG A 125 28.11 -1.37 -22.85
C ARG A 125 28.38 -1.37 -24.35
N ALA A 126 29.65 -1.36 -24.71
CA ALA A 126 30.11 -1.50 -26.09
C ALA A 126 29.33 -2.66 -26.74
N TYR A 127 28.43 -2.31 -27.65
CA TYR A 127 27.98 -3.25 -28.66
C TYR A 127 29.17 -3.42 -29.58
N ILE A 128 29.74 -4.62 -29.53
CA ILE A 128 30.71 -5.08 -30.50
C ILE A 128 29.97 -5.17 -31.83
N ASP A 129 30.52 -4.50 -32.84
CA ASP A 129 30.20 -4.66 -34.24
C ASP A 129 30.20 -6.15 -34.62
N GLU A 130 29.03 -6.69 -34.94
CA GLU A 130 28.92 -7.71 -35.97
C GLU A 130 27.70 -7.36 -36.83
N GLU A 131 27.95 -6.50 -37.82
CA GLU A 131 27.13 -6.45 -39.03
C GLU A 131 27.27 -7.76 -39.81
N GLN A 132 26.17 -8.48 -40.05
CA GLN A 132 25.82 -8.86 -41.41
C GLN A 132 24.30 -9.10 -41.55
N PRO A 133 23.73 -8.83 -42.74
CA PRO A 133 22.30 -8.70 -43.00
C PRO A 133 21.67 -10.08 -43.25
N VAL A 134 20.35 -10.21 -43.47
CA VAL A 134 19.77 -10.58 -44.79
C VAL A 134 18.26 -10.83 -44.66
N ARG A 135 17.49 -10.11 -45.49
CA ARG A 135 16.21 -10.46 -46.17
C ARG A 135 14.93 -10.76 -45.39
N SER A 136 13.96 -9.86 -45.59
CA SER A 136 12.75 -10.10 -46.39
C SER A 136 12.30 -11.56 -46.61
N SER A 137 11.19 -11.94 -45.98
CA SER A 137 10.13 -12.74 -46.63
C SER A 137 8.82 -12.59 -45.88
N ALA A 138 7.76 -12.44 -46.67
CA ALA A 138 6.37 -12.36 -46.27
C ALA A 138 5.80 -13.72 -45.78
N GLU A 139 4.56 -13.63 -45.28
CA GLU A 139 3.51 -14.65 -45.20
C GLU A 139 3.36 -15.54 -43.95
N THR A 140 2.26 -15.25 -43.25
CA THR A 140 1.15 -16.19 -42.94
C THR A 140 1.37 -17.32 -41.93
N ILE A 141 0.84 -17.12 -40.71
CA ILE A 141 -0.17 -18.04 -40.15
C ILE A 141 -1.33 -17.21 -39.59
N GLN A 142 -2.45 -17.28 -40.31
CA GLN A 142 -3.78 -16.84 -39.90
C GLN A 142 -4.55 -18.04 -39.33
N LYS A 143 -5.25 -17.86 -38.20
CA LYS A 143 -6.61 -18.40 -37.85
C LYS A 143 -6.91 -18.08 -36.37
N LYS A 144 -7.70 -17.03 -36.08
CA LYS A 144 -9.17 -16.98 -35.97
C LYS A 144 -9.70 -17.74 -34.72
N HIS A 145 -10.31 -17.03 -33.77
CA HIS A 145 -11.77 -17.04 -33.55
C HIS A 145 -12.25 -15.72 -32.87
N PRO A 146 -13.38 -15.15 -33.32
CA PRO A 146 -13.95 -13.88 -32.87
C PRO A 146 -14.94 -14.08 -31.71
N TYR A 147 -14.99 -13.14 -30.77
CA TYR A 147 -16.10 -13.04 -29.83
C TYR A 147 -17.37 -12.69 -30.60
N ILE A 148 -18.30 -13.64 -30.68
CA ILE A 148 -19.65 -13.42 -31.17
C ILE A 148 -20.43 -12.74 -30.05
N GLN A 149 -20.91 -11.53 -30.36
CA GLN A 149 -21.83 -10.74 -29.58
C GLN A 149 -23.16 -11.52 -29.42
N GLY A 150 -23.57 -11.86 -28.20
CA GLY A 150 -24.94 -12.33 -27.95
C GLY A 150 -25.21 -13.43 -26.92
N GLN A 151 -24.24 -13.92 -26.14
CA GLN A 151 -24.55 -14.82 -25.01
C GLN A 151 -23.78 -14.40 -23.76
N ASP A 152 -24.45 -13.57 -22.96
CA ASP A 152 -24.05 -13.24 -21.59
C ASP A 152 -24.53 -14.37 -20.65
N PRO A 153 -23.63 -15.09 -19.95
CA PRO A 153 -23.97 -16.29 -19.18
C PRO A 153 -24.59 -16.00 -17.80
N TYR A 154 -24.88 -14.75 -17.44
CA TYR A 154 -25.42 -14.36 -16.12
C TYR A 154 -26.87 -13.84 -16.13
N ARG A 155 -27.75 -14.36 -16.99
CA ARG A 155 -29.19 -14.02 -16.94
C ARG A 155 -29.95 -15.02 -16.08
N GLU A 156 -30.22 -14.66 -14.82
CA GLU A 156 -31.10 -15.44 -13.94
C GLU A 156 -32.53 -15.51 -14.51
N PRO A 157 -33.25 -16.65 -14.35
CA PRO A 157 -34.64 -16.75 -14.79
C PRO A 157 -35.55 -16.01 -13.81
N ILE A 158 -36.28 -15.02 -14.34
CA ILE A 158 -37.44 -14.43 -13.69
C ILE A 158 -38.62 -15.40 -13.80
N ASN A 159 -39.19 -15.77 -12.64
CA ASN A 159 -40.35 -16.64 -12.48
C ASN A 159 -41.67 -15.87 -12.61
#